data_AF-A0A4Q7IJR5-F1
#
_entry.id   AF-A0A4Q7IJR5-F1
#
_cell.length_a   1.000
_cell.length_b   1.000
_cell.length_c   1.000
_cell.angle_alpha   90.00
_cell.angle_beta   90.00
_cell.angle_gamma   90.00
#
_symmetry.space_group_name_H-M   'P 1'
#
loop_
_entity.id
_entity.type
_entity.pdbx_description
1 polymer ?
#
loop_
_entity_poly.entity_id
_entity_poly.type
_entity_poly.pdbx_seq_one_letter_code
_entity_poly.pdbx_strand_id
1 'polypeptide(L)' 'KKQPYNRKLLKAMLERNIEMYDHETIIKETGARLIGFGRYAGLVGAYNGFRALGIREGLFTLPKVETLPDLDAVKAELDK' A
#
# COMPACT_ATOMS: atom_id res chain seq x y z
N LYS A 1 15.52 5.76 7.22
CA LYS A 1 14.68 5.51 8.42
C LYS A 1 15.51 4.72 9.45
N LYS A 2 15.57 5.13 10.72
CA LYS A 2 16.39 4.45 11.77
C LYS A 2 15.57 3.39 12.51
N GLN A 3 15.02 2.42 11.79
CA GLN A 3 14.25 1.37 12.44
C GLN A 3 15.18 0.39 13.18
N PRO A 4 14.93 0.08 14.47
CA PRO A 4 15.86 -0.69 15.31
C PRO A 4 16.24 -2.06 14.77
N TYR A 5 15.31 -2.72 14.06
CA TYR A 5 15.49 -4.06 13.51
C TYR A 5 16.41 -4.09 12.27
N ASN A 6 16.57 -2.99 11.54
CA ASN A 6 17.39 -2.95 10.32
C ASN A 6 18.87 -3.21 10.61
N ARG A 7 19.35 -2.90 11.82
CA ARG A 7 20.77 -3.08 12.19
C ARG A 7 21.20 -4.54 12.07
N LYS A 8 20.36 -5.49 12.49
CA LYS A 8 20.69 -6.93 12.41
C LYS A 8 20.72 -7.41 10.97
N LEU A 9 19.76 -6.97 10.15
CA LEU A 9 19.69 -7.27 8.72
C LEU A 9 20.92 -6.74 7.97
N LEU A 10 21.28 -5.47 8.18
CA LEU A 10 22.41 -4.83 7.50
C LEU A 10 23.76 -5.48 7.88
N LYS A 11 23.95 -5.87 9.15
CA LYS A 11 25.13 -6.64 9.57
C LYS A 11 25.21 -7.98 8.85
N ALA A 12 24.10 -8.72 8.77
CA ALA A 12 24.05 -10.01 8.07
C ALA A 12 24.30 -9.86 6.56
N MET A 13 23.85 -8.76 5.94
CA MET A 13 24.14 -8.46 4.53
C MET A 13 25.65 -8.22 4.31
N LEU A 14 26.30 -7.45 5.19
CA LEU A 14 27.75 -7.23 5.14
C LEU A 14 28.54 -8.52 5.36
N GLU A 15 28.18 -9.32 6.38
CA GLU A 15 28.81 -10.61 6.66
C GLU A 15 28.73 -11.59 5.49
N ARG A 16 27.68 -11.49 4.68
CA ARG A 16 27.42 -12.36 3.52
C ARG A 16 27.83 -11.74 2.18
N ASN A 17 28.46 -10.56 2.20
CA ASN A 17 28.82 -9.80 1.00
C ASN A 17 27.65 -9.61 0.00
N ILE A 18 26.46 -9.30 0.53
CA ILE A 18 25.24 -9.09 -0.27
C ILE A 18 25.16 -7.63 -0.68
N GLU A 19 24.94 -7.38 -1.98
CA GLU A 19 24.60 -6.07 -2.51
C GLU A 19 23.07 -5.91 -2.54
N MET A 20 22.56 -4.86 -1.88
CA MET A 20 21.13 -4.59 -1.78
C MET A 20 20.76 -3.35 -2.59
N TYR A 21 19.91 -3.54 -3.60
CA TYR A 21 19.28 -2.44 -4.32
C TYR A 21 17.93 -2.10 -3.68
N ASP A 22 17.86 -0.96 -3.01
CA ASP A 22 16.61 -0.46 -2.45
C ASP A 22 15.73 0.16 -3.54
N HIS A 23 14.69 -0.57 -3.95
CA HIS A 23 13.75 -0.11 -4.96
C HIS A 23 12.94 1.13 -4.52
N GLU A 24 12.89 1.43 -3.21
CA GLU A 24 12.25 2.64 -2.69
C GLU A 24 12.98 3.93 -3.14
N THR A 25 14.27 3.87 -3.45
CA THR A 25 15.09 5.05 -3.79
C THR A 25 15.21 5.31 -5.29
N ILE A 26 14.66 4.43 -6.13
CA ILE A 26 14.70 4.56 -7.57
C ILE A 26 13.73 5.69 -7.98
N ILE A 27 14.30 6.77 -8.53
CA ILE A 27 13.58 7.94 -9.04
C ILE A 27 13.84 8.08 -10.54
N LYS A 28 12.83 8.57 -11.28
CA LYS A 28 13.02 9.04 -12.65
C LYS A 28 13.81 10.34 -12.63
N GLU A 29 14.39 10.70 -13.77
CA GLU A 29 15.05 12.02 -13.98
C GLU A 29 14.13 13.20 -13.64
N THR A 30 12.81 13.01 -13.77
CA THR A 30 11.78 13.98 -13.41
C THR A 30 11.55 14.13 -11.90
N GLY A 31 12.28 13.39 -11.05
CA GLY A 31 12.15 13.40 -9.59
C GLY A 31 11.02 12.53 -9.04
N ALA A 32 10.20 11.90 -9.89
CA ALA A 32 9.13 11.00 -9.47
C ALA A 32 9.68 9.62 -9.08
N ARG A 33 9.22 9.04 -7.96
CA ARG A 33 9.56 7.67 -7.56
C ARG A 33 9.02 6.66 -8.59
N LEU A 34 9.87 5.74 -9.03
CA LEU A 34 9.53 4.76 -10.06
C LEU A 34 8.57 3.68 -9.54
N ILE A 35 8.73 3.27 -8.29
CA ILE A 35 7.91 2.25 -7.64
C ILE A 35 7.21 2.87 -6.44
N GLY A 36 5.88 2.95 -6.50
CA GLY A 36 5.08 3.53 -5.43
C GLY A 36 3.67 2.98 -5.42
N PHE A 37 3.20 2.64 -4.23
CA PHE A 37 1.83 2.13 -4.02
C PHE A 37 0.83 3.24 -3.73
N GLY A 38 1.23 4.52 -3.82
CA GLY A 38 0.43 5.67 -3.35
C GLY A 38 -0.96 5.77 -3.98
N ARG A 39 -1.07 5.56 -5.30
CA ARG A 39 -2.36 5.59 -6.01
C ARG A 39 -3.32 4.53 -5.48
N TYR A 40 -2.87 3.28 -5.38
CA TYR A 40 -3.70 2.17 -4.91
C TYR A 40 -3.98 2.28 -3.41
N ALA A 41 -3.01 2.71 -2.60
CA ALA A 41 -3.23 2.98 -1.18
C ALA A 41 -4.31 4.05 -0.97
N GLY A 42 -4.33 5.11 -1.79
CA GLY A 42 -5.38 6.13 -1.77
C GLY A 42 -6.77 5.58 -2.12
N LEU A 43 -6.86 4.76 -3.17
CA LEU A 43 -8.12 4.13 -3.59
C LEU A 43 -8.68 3.20 -2.50
N VAL A 44 -7.84 2.32 -1.95
CA VAL A 44 -8.22 1.41 -0.85
C VAL A 44 -8.59 2.20 0.41
N GLY A 45 -7.87 3.29 0.71
CA GLY A 45 -8.17 4.18 1.83
C GLY A 45 -9.53 4.85 1.69
N ALA A 46 -9.84 5.41 0.51
CA ALA A 46 -11.12 6.03 0.23
C ALA A 46 -12.29 5.04 0.38
N TYR A 47 -12.17 3.85 -0.22
CA TYR A 47 -13.19 2.80 -0.10
C TYR A 47 -13.44 2.39 1.36
N ASN A 48 -12.38 2.14 2.13
CA ASN A 48 -12.51 1.80 3.55
C ASN A 48 -13.13 2.94 4.37
N GLY A 49 -12.89 4.20 3.98
CA GLY A 49 -13.55 5.38 4.54
C GLY A 49 -15.06 5.34 4.33
N PHE A 50 -15.52 5.12 3.09
CA PHE A 50 -16.95 4.98 2.79
C PHE A 50 -17.58 3.79 3.51
N ARG A 51 -16.89 2.65 3.55
CA ARG A 51 -17.34 1.47 4.29
C ARG A 51 -17.53 1.77 5.78
N ALA A 52 -16.57 2.46 6.40
CA ALA A 52 -16.66 2.84 7.81
C ALA A 52 -17.83 3.81 8.07
N LEU A 53 -18.05 4.77 7.16
CA LEU A 53 -19.18 5.68 7.21
C LEU A 53 -20.51 4.92 7.11
N GLY A 54 -20.67 4.04 6.13
CA GLY A 54 -21.89 3.25 5.92
C GLY A 54 -22.25 2.38 7.13
N ILE A 55 -21.25 1.73 7.74
CA ILE A 55 -21.44 0.93 8.96
C ILE A 55 -21.82 1.82 10.15
N ARG A 56 -21.16 2.97 10.31
CA ARG A 56 -21.39 3.88 11.45
C ARG A 56 -22.78 4.50 11.42
N GLU A 57 -23.23 4.91 10.24
CA GLU A 57 -24.52 5.57 10.04
C GLU A 57 -25.66 4.58 9.71
N GLY A 58 -25.34 3.29 9.54
CA GLY A 58 -26.31 2.24 9.18
C GLY A 58 -26.91 2.38 7.78
N LEU A 59 -26.25 3.12 6.88
CA LEU A 59 -26.79 3.47 5.55
C LEU A 59 -26.63 2.33 4.54
N PHE A 60 -25.46 1.70 4.53
CA PHE A 60 -25.10 0.64 3.59
C PHE A 60 -23.94 -0.19 4.14
N THR A 61 -23.80 -1.42 3.64
CA THR A 61 -22.70 -2.32 4.01
C THR A 61 -21.88 -2.64 2.79
N LEU A 62 -20.61 -2.23 2.80
CA LEU A 62 -19.64 -2.59 1.77
C LEU A 62 -18.80 -3.80 2.24
N PRO A 63 -18.50 -4.75 1.34
CA PRO A 63 -17.56 -5.84 1.62
C PRO A 63 -16.17 -5.27 1.91
N LYS A 64 -15.26 -6.07 2.49
CA LYS A 64 -13.90 -5.59 2.72
C LYS A 64 -13.11 -5.58 1.42
N VAL A 65 -12.22 -4.61 1.23
CA VAL A 65 -11.36 -4.55 0.05
C VAL A 65 -10.53 -5.82 -0.13
N GLU A 66 -10.07 -6.44 0.97
CA GLU A 66 -9.30 -7.70 0.93
C GLU A 66 -10.06 -8.90 0.34
N THR A 67 -11.40 -8.83 0.31
CA THR A 67 -12.26 -9.88 -0.26
C THR A 67 -12.55 -9.70 -1.75
N LEU A 68 -12.11 -8.58 -2.34
CA LEU A 68 -12.34 -8.26 -3.74
C LEU A 68 -11.07 -8.56 -4.56
N PRO A 69 -11.20 -9.12 -5.78
CA PRO A 69 -10.06 -9.60 -6.55
C PRO A 69 -9.22 -8.49 -7.18
N ASP A 70 -9.84 -7.35 -7.53
CA ASP A 70 -9.19 -6.26 -8.25
C ASP A 70 -9.90 -4.91 -8.02
N LEU A 71 -9.32 -3.85 -8.62
CA LEU A 71 -9.84 -2.48 -8.53
C LEU A 71 -11.21 -2.31 -9.21
N ASP A 72 -11.51 -3.10 -10.23
CA ASP A 72 -12.77 -2.95 -10.96
C ASP A 72 -13.92 -3.56 -10.16
N ALA A 73 -13.70 -4.66 -9.44
CA ALA A 73 -14.62 -5.17 -8.43
C ALA A 73 -14.85 -4.16 -7.30
N VAL A 74 -13.79 -3.46 -6.84
CA VAL A 74 -13.92 -2.38 -5.84
C VAL A 74 -14.83 -1.25 -6.32
N LYS A 75 -14.70 -0.83 -7.58
CA LYS A 75 -15.58 0.21 -8.15
C LYS A 75 -17.01 -0.30 -8.33
N ALA A 76 -17.18 -1.54 -8.83
CA ALA A 76 -18.49 -2.13 -9.02
C ALA A 76 -19.30 -2.23 -7.71
N GLU A 77 -18.64 -2.43 -6.56
CA GLU A 77 -19.32 -2.39 -5.26
C GLU A 77 -19.68 -0.98 -4.80
N LEU A 78 -18.98 0.06 -5.25
CA LEU A 78 -19.32 1.45 -4.94
C LEU A 78 -20.45 1.99 -5.82
N ASP A 79 -20.64 1.43 -7.01
CA ASP A 79 -21.66 1.85 -7.98
C ASP A 79 -23.05 1.19 -7.74
N LYS A 80 -23.18 0.37 -6.69
CA LYS A 80 -24.45 -0.26 -6.28
C LYS A 80 -25.26 0.65 -5.36
#